data_AF-A0A7X3VBW1-F1
#
_entry.id   AF-A0A7X3VBW1-F1
#
_cell.length_a   1.000
_cell.length_b   1.000
_cell.length_c   1.000
_cell.angle_alpha   90.00
_cell.angle_beta   90.00
_cell.angle_gamma   90.00
#
_symmetry.space_group_name_H-M   'P 1'
#
loop_
_entity.id
_entity.type
_entity.pdbx_description
1 polymer ?
#
loop_
_entity_poly.entity_id
_entity_poly.type
_entity_poly.pdbx_seq_one_letter_code
_entity_poly.pdbx_strand_id
1 'polypeptide(L)'
;MAASKKIRIIAGPNGAGKTTFATEFLPNEADSLAFVNADMIAAGLNPFEPERSAVQAGRLMLRMIGDYVSRGESFAFETTLSGRGYARQIPIWQERGYWVQLYFLRLPKPDMAVARVRNRVREGGHHVPEDVVRRRFDAGWRNFSEIYRDIVDEWALYDASGGSPIIIEEGGQAMNEQHMEGKKAKKRPRSKDFIGAEAALRRAAVKARRRAIETTGSVPTWKDGKIVYETEV
;
A
#
# COMPACT_ATOMS: atom_id res chain seq x y z
N MET A 1 25.25 -1.13 14.38
CA MET A 1 24.91 -1.11 12.94
C MET A 1 24.18 0.18 12.66
N ALA A 2 24.56 0.94 11.64
CA ALA A 2 23.77 2.09 11.20
C ALA A 2 22.37 1.61 10.81
N ALA A 3 21.32 2.36 11.17
CA ALA A 3 19.96 2.01 10.79
C ALA A 3 19.87 1.92 9.25
N SER A 4 19.44 0.77 8.73
CA SER A 4 19.25 0.60 7.29
C SER A 4 18.16 1.57 6.82
N LYS A 5 18.45 2.30 5.73
CA LYS A 5 17.49 3.19 5.07
C LYS A 5 16.35 2.34 4.51
N LYS A 6 15.09 2.76 4.66
CA LYS A 6 13.93 1.94 4.27
C LYS A 6 13.08 2.62 3.20
N ILE A 7 12.64 1.83 2.22
CA ILE A 7 11.58 2.22 1.30
C ILE A 7 10.37 1.34 1.57
N ARG A 8 9.24 1.95 1.91
CA ARG A 8 8.00 1.22 2.22
C ARG A 8 6.96 1.44 1.13
N ILE A 9 6.68 0.40 0.38
CA ILE A 9 5.72 0.39 -0.72
C ILE A 9 4.37 -0.06 -0.17
N ILE A 10 3.38 0.84 -0.14
CA ILE A 10 2.02 0.51 0.28
C ILE A 10 1.18 0.31 -0.98
N ALA A 11 0.82 -0.94 -1.26
CA ALA A 11 0.28 -1.40 -2.53
C ALA A 11 -1.11 -2.04 -2.40
N GLY A 12 -1.85 -2.10 -3.51
CA GLY A 12 -3.21 -2.68 -3.56
C GLY A 12 -4.22 -1.84 -4.37
N PRO A 13 -5.38 -2.39 -4.72
CA PRO A 13 -6.37 -1.70 -5.55
C PRO A 13 -6.91 -0.43 -4.87
N ASN A 14 -7.57 0.43 -5.66
CA ASN A 14 -8.35 1.53 -5.12
C ASN A 14 -9.41 0.99 -4.14
N GLY A 15 -9.69 1.72 -3.06
CA GLY A 15 -10.62 1.28 -2.01
C GLY A 15 -10.07 0.22 -1.05
N ALA A 16 -8.82 -0.25 -1.17
CA ALA A 16 -8.26 -1.23 -0.24
C ALA A 16 -7.92 -0.69 1.16
N GLY A 17 -7.96 0.62 1.40
CA GLY A 17 -7.62 1.23 2.69
C GLY A 17 -6.16 1.64 2.87
N LYS A 18 -5.38 1.67 1.77
CA LYS A 18 -3.94 1.99 1.75
C LYS A 18 -3.58 3.32 2.41
N THR A 19 -4.29 4.40 2.07
CA THR A 19 -3.98 5.73 2.62
C THR A 19 -4.25 5.76 4.12
N THR A 20 -5.36 5.17 4.59
CA THR A 20 -5.65 5.08 6.03
C THR A 20 -4.60 4.25 6.76
N PHE A 21 -4.19 3.11 6.20
CA PHE A 21 -3.09 2.32 6.72
C PHE A 21 -1.79 3.13 6.80
N ALA A 22 -1.41 3.83 5.74
CA ALA A 22 -0.21 4.68 5.72
C ALA A 22 -0.23 5.73 6.83
N THR A 23 -1.36 6.42 7.02
CA THR A 23 -1.49 7.47 8.04
C THR A 23 -1.47 6.95 9.47
N GLU A 24 -1.82 5.67 9.68
CA GLU A 24 -1.77 5.03 11.00
C GLU A 24 -0.42 4.38 11.27
N PHE A 25 0.21 3.81 10.25
CA PHE A 25 1.44 3.03 10.36
C PHE A 25 2.70 3.89 10.42
N LEU A 26 2.78 4.88 9.52
CA LEU A 26 4.03 5.60 9.31
C LEU A 26 4.44 6.45 10.53
N PRO A 27 3.53 7.21 11.19
CA PRO A 27 3.87 8.00 12.37
C PRO A 27 4.03 7.20 13.66
N ASN A 28 3.35 6.05 13.78
CA ASN A 28 3.26 5.34 15.07
C ASN A 28 4.20 4.12 15.17
N GLU A 29 4.55 3.49 14.04
CA GLU A 29 5.40 2.28 14.04
C GLU A 29 6.61 2.36 13.12
N ALA A 30 6.59 3.23 12.11
CA ALA A 30 7.65 3.28 11.10
C ALA A 30 8.68 4.40 11.31
N ASP A 31 8.46 5.26 12.33
CA ASP A 31 9.22 6.49 12.64
C ASP A 31 9.54 7.32 11.38
N SER A 32 8.59 7.42 10.46
CA SER A 32 8.76 8.13 9.20
C SER A 32 7.51 8.91 8.85
N LEU A 33 7.67 10.20 8.59
CA LEU A 33 6.58 11.06 8.10
C LEU A 33 6.67 11.30 6.59
N ALA A 34 7.73 10.80 5.95
CA ALA A 34 7.97 10.96 4.52
C ALA A 34 7.06 10.00 3.73
N PHE A 35 5.91 10.51 3.27
CA PHE A 35 4.93 9.75 2.50
C PHE A 35 4.63 10.43 1.17
N VAL A 36 4.75 9.67 0.07
CA VAL A 36 4.48 10.15 -1.29
C VAL A 36 3.25 9.44 -1.87
N ASN A 37 2.23 10.21 -2.24
CA ASN A 37 0.98 9.68 -2.77
C ASN A 37 0.49 10.55 -3.94
N ALA A 38 0.29 9.94 -5.12
CA ALA A 38 -0.14 10.65 -6.32
C ALA A 38 -1.50 11.35 -6.18
N ASP A 39 -2.48 10.71 -5.51
CA ASP A 39 -3.81 11.28 -5.31
C ASP A 39 -3.76 12.50 -4.37
N MET A 40 -2.92 12.44 -3.33
CA MET A 40 -2.68 13.58 -2.42
C MET A 40 -1.96 14.73 -3.12
N ILE A 41 -0.96 14.42 -3.94
CA ILE A 41 -0.26 15.43 -4.75
C ILE A 41 -1.23 16.08 -5.74
N ALA A 42 -2.06 15.29 -6.42
CA ALA A 42 -3.05 15.79 -7.36
C ALA A 42 -4.05 16.74 -6.68
N ALA A 43 -4.54 16.37 -5.49
CA ALA A 43 -5.42 17.22 -4.70
C ALA A 43 -4.74 18.50 -4.20
N GLY A 44 -3.44 18.46 -3.88
CA GLY A 44 -2.67 19.66 -3.55
C GLY A 44 -2.45 20.59 -4.74
N LEU A 45 -2.29 20.05 -5.95
CA LEU A 45 -2.10 20.84 -7.18
C LEU A 45 -3.41 21.44 -7.69
N ASN A 46 -4.52 20.70 -7.61
CA ASN A 46 -5.84 21.18 -8.00
C ASN A 46 -6.89 20.66 -7.00
N PRO A 47 -7.22 21.44 -5.95
CA PRO A 47 -8.12 20.99 -4.90
C PRO A 47 -9.55 20.70 -5.35
N PHE A 48 -10.03 21.36 -6.42
CA PHE A 48 -11.40 21.22 -6.91
C PHE A 48 -11.53 20.22 -8.07
N GLU A 49 -10.46 19.99 -8.83
CA GLU A 49 -10.41 19.03 -9.94
C GLU A 49 -9.08 18.23 -9.96
N PRO A 50 -8.79 17.39 -8.94
CA PRO A 50 -7.52 16.66 -8.83
C PRO A 50 -7.19 15.80 -10.05
N GLU A 51 -8.20 15.22 -10.69
CA GLU A 51 -8.07 14.35 -11.86
C GLU A 51 -7.39 15.04 -13.06
N ARG A 52 -7.56 16.36 -13.21
CA ARG A 52 -6.86 17.13 -14.25
C ARG A 52 -5.36 17.18 -14.04
N SER A 53 -4.92 17.04 -12.79
CA SER A 53 -3.51 17.06 -12.39
C SER A 53 -2.90 15.66 -12.29
N ALA A 54 -3.62 14.57 -12.61
CA ALA A 54 -3.15 13.20 -12.38
C ALA A 54 -1.81 12.87 -13.06
N VAL A 55 -1.60 13.31 -14.31
CA VAL A 55 -0.34 13.09 -15.04
C VAL A 55 0.80 13.91 -14.42
N GLN A 56 0.55 15.17 -14.09
CA GLN A 56 1.52 16.04 -13.45
C GLN A 56 1.91 15.53 -12.05
N ALA A 57 0.93 15.09 -11.28
CA ALA A 57 1.11 14.49 -9.96
C ALA A 57 1.93 13.20 -10.02
N GLY A 58 1.68 12.33 -11.02
CA GLY A 58 2.49 11.14 -11.25
C GLY A 58 3.95 11.48 -11.56
N ARG A 59 4.21 12.49 -12.40
CA ARG A 59 5.59 12.95 -12.68
C ARG A 59 6.25 13.56 -11.44
N LEU A 60 5.53 14.34 -10.66
CA LEU A 60 6.04 14.94 -9.41
C LEU A 60 6.33 13.86 -8.36
N MET A 61 5.46 12.87 -8.21
CA MET A 61 5.68 11.70 -7.36
C MET A 61 7.00 10.99 -7.69
N LEU A 62 7.27 10.73 -8.98
CA LEU A 62 8.53 10.09 -9.40
C LEU A 62 9.76 10.95 -9.09
N ARG A 63 9.66 12.29 -9.24
CA ARG A 63 10.74 13.20 -8.84
C ARG A 63 10.98 13.17 -7.34
N MET A 64 9.94 13.28 -6.52
CA MET A 64 10.04 13.22 -5.06
C MET A 64 10.69 11.91 -4.59
N ILE A 65 10.31 10.77 -5.19
CA ILE A 65 10.96 9.47 -4.93
C ILE A 65 12.46 9.55 -5.25
N GLY A 66 12.82 10.10 -6.42
CA GLY A 66 14.22 10.32 -6.80
C GLY A 66 14.98 11.19 -5.81
N ASP A 67 14.37 12.27 -5.32
CA ASP A 67 14.95 13.18 -4.35
C ASP A 67 15.24 12.47 -3.02
N TYR A 68 14.27 11.73 -2.46
CA TYR A 68 14.49 10.94 -1.24
C TYR A 68 15.64 9.93 -1.42
N VAL A 69 15.67 9.24 -2.56
CA VAL A 69 16.73 8.27 -2.90
C VAL A 69 18.10 8.95 -3.02
N SER A 70 18.18 10.15 -3.59
CA SER A 70 19.43 10.92 -3.67
C SER A 70 19.93 11.41 -2.31
N ARG A 71 19.03 11.75 -1.39
CA ARG A 71 19.36 12.19 -0.03
C ARG A 71 19.63 11.03 0.93
N GLY A 72 19.37 9.79 0.52
CA GLY A 72 19.51 8.63 1.39
C GLY A 72 18.48 8.62 2.53
N GLU A 73 17.32 9.23 2.32
CA GLU A 73 16.27 9.32 3.32
C GLU A 73 15.31 8.13 3.22
N SER A 74 14.81 7.65 4.36
CA SER A 74 13.75 6.64 4.39
C SER A 74 12.41 7.28 4.07
N PHE A 75 11.61 6.63 3.22
CA PHE A 75 10.29 7.14 2.83
C PHE A 75 9.33 5.99 2.53
N ALA A 76 8.06 6.33 2.43
CA ALA A 76 7.00 5.45 1.99
C ALA A 76 6.28 6.05 0.78
N PHE A 77 5.70 5.21 -0.06
CA PHE A 77 4.82 5.67 -1.12
C PHE A 77 3.65 4.73 -1.36
N GLU A 78 2.52 5.31 -1.74
CA GLU A 78 1.31 4.56 -2.07
C GLU A 78 1.20 4.32 -3.58
N THR A 79 0.83 3.11 -3.98
CA THR A 79 0.62 2.77 -5.38
C THR A 79 -0.48 1.72 -5.55
N THR A 80 -1.10 1.69 -6.73
CA THR A 80 -1.93 0.55 -7.13
C THR A 80 -1.11 -0.61 -7.66
N LEU A 81 0.19 -0.40 -7.85
CA LEU A 81 1.13 -1.33 -8.48
C LEU A 81 0.75 -1.72 -9.93
N SER A 82 -0.13 -0.95 -10.56
CA SER A 82 -0.63 -1.21 -11.92
C SER A 82 0.41 -0.97 -13.03
N GLY A 83 1.41 -0.13 -12.77
CA GLY A 83 2.58 0.05 -13.64
C GLY A 83 3.80 -0.73 -13.14
N ARG A 84 4.74 -1.01 -14.06
CA ARG A 84 5.99 -1.74 -13.78
C ARG A 84 7.21 -0.85 -13.55
N GLY A 85 7.02 0.48 -13.49
CA GLY A 85 8.11 1.45 -13.41
C GLY A 85 9.04 1.23 -12.21
N TYR A 86 8.46 0.93 -11.04
CA TYR A 86 9.25 0.71 -9.82
C TYR A 86 10.05 -0.61 -9.85
N ALA A 87 9.63 -1.62 -10.62
CA ALA A 87 10.35 -2.90 -10.67
C ALA A 87 11.79 -2.75 -11.18
N ARG A 88 12.03 -1.77 -12.06
CA ARG A 88 13.38 -1.42 -12.53
C ARG A 88 14.20 -0.62 -11.52
N GLN A 89 13.55 -0.01 -10.53
CA GLN A 89 14.18 0.87 -9.55
C GLN A 89 14.54 0.13 -8.26
N ILE A 90 13.77 -0.90 -7.88
CA ILE A 90 13.98 -1.65 -6.65
C ILE A 90 15.40 -2.21 -6.51
N PRO A 91 15.99 -2.89 -7.53
CA PRO A 91 17.38 -3.35 -7.44
C PRO A 91 18.37 -2.20 -7.23
N ILE A 92 18.17 -1.06 -7.91
CA ILE A 92 19.01 0.14 -7.78
C ILE A 92 18.90 0.73 -6.36
N TRP A 93 17.70 0.73 -5.77
CA TRP A 93 17.51 1.17 -4.38
C TRP A 93 18.24 0.25 -3.40
N GLN A 94 18.14 -1.07 -3.61
CA GLN A 94 18.83 -2.07 -2.79
C GLN A 94 20.35 -1.93 -2.86
N GLU A 95 20.91 -1.74 -4.07
CA GLU A 95 22.33 -1.45 -4.28
C GLU A 95 22.79 -0.17 -3.56
N ARG A 96 21.88 0.82 -3.39
CA ARG A 96 22.13 2.05 -2.60
C ARG A 96 21.95 1.86 -1.09
N GLY A 97 21.77 0.62 -0.63
CA GLY A 97 21.64 0.25 0.76
C GLY A 97 20.25 0.48 1.35
N TYR A 98 19.22 0.57 0.51
CA TYR A 98 17.83 0.57 0.99
C TYR A 98 17.32 -0.84 1.25
N TRP A 99 16.59 -1.00 2.34
CA TRP A 99 15.73 -2.15 2.59
C TRP A 99 14.32 -1.84 2.08
N VAL A 100 13.88 -2.57 1.06
CA VAL A 100 12.59 -2.34 0.38
C VAL A 100 11.54 -3.29 0.93
N GLN A 101 10.52 -2.71 1.56
CA GLN A 101 9.39 -3.42 2.16
C GLN A 101 8.12 -3.17 1.35
N LEU A 102 7.31 -4.19 1.12
CA LEU A 102 6.05 -4.08 0.38
C LEU A 102 4.87 -4.62 1.18
N TYR A 103 3.86 -3.78 1.39
CA TYR A 103 2.60 -4.14 2.04
C TYR A 103 1.50 -4.14 0.99
N PHE A 104 0.96 -5.30 0.64
CA PHE A 104 -0.11 -5.42 -0.36
C PHE A 104 -1.45 -5.69 0.32
N LEU A 105 -2.39 -4.74 0.22
CA LEU A 105 -3.75 -4.90 0.72
C LEU A 105 -4.63 -5.41 -0.42
N ARG A 106 -5.15 -6.64 -0.32
CA ARG A 106 -5.96 -7.30 -1.35
C ARG A 106 -7.45 -7.18 -1.05
N LEU A 107 -8.24 -7.15 -2.12
CA LEU A 107 -9.69 -7.33 -2.07
C LEU A 107 -10.07 -8.53 -2.95
N PRO A 108 -11.18 -9.25 -2.65
CA PRO A 108 -11.56 -10.49 -3.31
C PRO A 108 -12.01 -10.28 -4.76
N LYS A 109 -12.70 -9.17 -5.05
CA LYS A 109 -13.25 -8.88 -6.38
C LYS A 109 -13.16 -7.39 -6.73
N PRO A 110 -13.07 -7.05 -8.03
CA PRO A 110 -13.08 -5.65 -8.48
C PRO A 110 -14.36 -4.90 -8.08
N ASP A 111 -15.52 -5.56 -8.04
CA ASP A 111 -16.79 -4.95 -7.62
C ASP A 111 -16.72 -4.36 -6.22
N MET A 112 -15.96 -5.00 -5.33
CA MET A 112 -15.73 -4.50 -3.98
C MET A 112 -14.90 -3.22 -3.97
N ALA A 113 -13.86 -3.16 -4.81
CA ALA A 113 -13.06 -1.95 -4.97
C ALA A 113 -13.94 -0.79 -5.50
N VAL A 114 -14.80 -1.07 -6.48
CA VAL A 114 -15.76 -0.10 -7.02
C VAL A 114 -16.74 0.38 -5.94
N ALA A 115 -17.33 -0.54 -5.16
CA ALA A 115 -18.25 -0.20 -4.07
C ALA A 115 -17.57 0.69 -3.02
N ARG A 116 -16.33 0.38 -2.61
CA ARG A 116 -15.56 1.19 -1.66
C ARG A 116 -15.16 2.56 -2.23
N VAL A 117 -14.81 2.65 -3.51
CA VAL A 117 -14.55 3.94 -4.17
C VAL A 117 -15.82 4.78 -4.23
N ARG A 118 -16.97 4.19 -4.58
CA ARG A 118 -18.26 4.87 -4.56
C ARG A 118 -18.62 5.38 -3.17
N ASN A 119 -18.39 4.58 -2.13
CA ASN A 119 -18.61 5.01 -0.76
C ASN A 119 -17.73 6.21 -0.43
N ARG A 120 -16.42 6.10 -0.65
CA ARG A 120 -15.45 7.18 -0.41
C ARG A 120 -15.81 8.49 -1.11
N VAL A 121 -16.35 8.45 -2.32
CA VAL A 121 -16.80 9.66 -3.03
C VAL A 121 -17.96 10.34 -2.29
N ARG A 122 -18.90 9.57 -1.72
CA ARG A 122 -19.96 10.10 -0.86
C ARG A 122 -19.41 10.69 0.45
N GLU A 123 -18.26 10.22 0.92
CA GLU A 123 -17.51 10.77 2.06
C GLU A 123 -16.66 12.01 1.70
N GLY A 124 -16.81 12.55 0.47
CA GLY A 124 -16.05 13.70 -0.04
C GLY A 124 -14.64 13.37 -0.52
N GLY A 125 -14.31 12.10 -0.73
CA GLY A 125 -12.99 11.67 -1.24
C GLY A 125 -12.89 11.60 -2.76
N HIS A 126 -11.69 11.24 -3.25
CA HIS A 126 -11.35 11.23 -4.67
C HIS A 126 -12.16 10.21 -5.49
N HIS A 127 -12.74 10.66 -6.61
CA HIS A 127 -13.43 9.83 -7.61
C HIS A 127 -12.45 9.16 -8.60
N VAL A 128 -12.57 7.86 -8.82
CA VAL A 128 -11.79 7.15 -9.86
C VAL A 128 -12.78 6.44 -10.78
N PRO A 129 -12.69 6.61 -12.12
CA PRO A 129 -13.57 5.91 -13.06
C PRO A 129 -13.55 4.39 -12.86
N GLU A 130 -14.71 3.75 -12.99
CA GLU A 130 -14.87 2.32 -12.69
C GLU A 130 -13.97 1.42 -13.57
N ASP A 131 -13.89 1.71 -14.86
CA ASP A 131 -13.00 1.03 -15.81
C ASP A 131 -11.53 1.12 -15.37
N VAL A 132 -11.12 2.29 -14.88
CA VAL A 132 -9.78 2.52 -14.33
C VAL A 132 -9.56 1.73 -13.05
N VAL A 133 -10.55 1.67 -12.15
CA VAL A 133 -10.49 0.86 -10.91
C VAL A 133 -10.29 -0.61 -11.26
N ARG A 134 -11.11 -1.16 -12.16
CA ARG A 134 -11.05 -2.56 -12.59
C ARG A 134 -9.71 -2.90 -13.25
N ARG A 135 -9.26 -2.07 -14.20
CA ARG A 135 -7.95 -2.25 -14.86
C ARG A 135 -6.80 -2.24 -13.85
N ARG A 136 -6.80 -1.29 -12.90
CA ARG A 136 -5.75 -1.17 -11.88
C ARG A 136 -5.79 -2.32 -10.88
N PHE A 137 -6.97 -2.85 -10.56
CA PHE A 137 -7.14 -4.02 -9.71
C PHE A 137 -6.40 -5.23 -10.31
N ASP A 138 -6.69 -5.56 -11.58
CA ASP A 138 -6.11 -6.75 -12.23
C ASP A 138 -4.62 -6.58 -12.48
N ALA A 139 -4.20 -5.43 -13.02
CA ALA A 139 -2.80 -5.14 -13.30
C ALA A 139 -1.94 -5.10 -12.03
N GLY A 140 -2.48 -4.51 -10.96
CA GLY A 140 -1.79 -4.42 -9.66
C GLY A 140 -1.57 -5.78 -9.03
N TRP A 141 -2.59 -6.65 -9.05
CA TRP A 141 -2.47 -8.03 -8.57
C TRP A 141 -1.44 -8.81 -9.38
N ARG A 142 -1.54 -8.79 -10.71
CA ARG A 142 -0.61 -9.49 -11.61
C ARG A 142 0.84 -9.06 -11.35
N ASN A 143 1.09 -7.76 -11.30
CA ASN A 143 2.44 -7.26 -11.06
C ASN A 143 2.94 -7.64 -9.65
N PHE A 144 2.08 -7.61 -8.63
CA PHE A 144 2.47 -8.08 -7.29
C PHE A 144 2.89 -9.55 -7.31
N SER A 145 2.05 -10.42 -7.87
CA SER A 145 2.24 -11.88 -7.82
C SER A 145 3.37 -12.39 -8.72
N GLU A 146 3.61 -11.73 -9.86
CA GLU A 146 4.56 -12.20 -10.86
C GLU A 146 5.91 -11.48 -10.84
N ILE A 147 6.00 -10.32 -10.18
CA ILE A 147 7.19 -9.45 -10.26
C ILE A 147 7.59 -8.97 -8.87
N TYR A 148 6.75 -8.17 -8.23
CA TYR A 148 7.19 -7.35 -7.10
C TYR A 148 7.51 -8.16 -5.85
N ARG A 149 6.75 -9.21 -5.54
CA ARG A 149 7.01 -10.04 -4.36
C ARG A 149 8.37 -10.74 -4.41
N ASP A 150 8.92 -10.97 -5.60
CA ASP A 150 10.16 -11.70 -5.79
C ASP A 150 11.40 -10.79 -5.82
N ILE A 151 11.23 -9.47 -5.94
CA ILE A 151 12.35 -8.50 -6.06
C ILE A 151 12.52 -7.58 -4.85
N VAL A 152 11.56 -7.54 -3.94
CA VAL A 152 11.68 -6.75 -2.69
C VAL A 152 12.34 -7.56 -1.58
N ASP A 153 12.88 -6.88 -0.58
CA ASP A 153 13.53 -7.54 0.55
C ASP A 153 12.53 -8.21 1.49
N GLU A 154 11.39 -7.58 1.74
CA GLU A 154 10.28 -8.12 2.54
C GLU A 154 8.93 -7.74 1.92
N TRP A 155 7.95 -8.64 1.99
CA TRP A 155 6.58 -8.35 1.61
C TRP A 155 5.56 -9.06 2.49
N ALA A 156 4.40 -8.43 2.68
CA ALA A 156 3.22 -9.04 3.29
C ALA A 156 1.99 -8.79 2.44
N LEU A 157 1.18 -9.83 2.30
CA LEU A 157 -0.12 -9.82 1.65
C LEU A 157 -1.20 -9.87 2.74
N TYR A 158 -2.08 -8.88 2.74
CA TYR A 158 -3.21 -8.78 3.66
C TYR A 158 -4.53 -8.92 2.90
N ASP A 159 -5.47 -9.67 3.45
CA ASP A 159 -6.88 -9.55 3.09
C ASP A 159 -7.44 -8.30 3.75
N ALA A 160 -7.92 -7.33 2.97
CA ALA A 160 -8.54 -6.10 3.47
C ALA A 160 -10.07 -6.08 3.27
N SER A 161 -10.70 -7.22 2.97
CA SER A 161 -12.13 -7.28 2.63
C SER A 161 -13.07 -7.29 3.84
N GLY A 162 -12.61 -7.82 4.96
CA GLY A 162 -13.39 -7.91 6.20
C GLY A 162 -13.46 -6.58 6.96
N GLY A 163 -13.84 -6.69 8.24
CA GLY A 163 -13.86 -5.56 9.17
C GLY A 163 -12.49 -5.13 9.69
N SER A 164 -11.51 -6.03 9.68
CA SER A 164 -10.11 -5.73 9.94
C SER A 164 -9.23 -6.50 8.95
N PRO A 165 -8.15 -5.91 8.44
CA PRO A 165 -7.22 -6.64 7.61
C PRO A 165 -6.55 -7.80 8.34
N ILE A 166 -6.38 -8.92 7.64
CA ILE A 166 -5.77 -10.16 8.16
C ILE A 166 -4.60 -10.52 7.25
N ILE A 167 -3.46 -10.91 7.82
CA ILE A 167 -2.34 -11.40 7.02
C ILE A 167 -2.70 -12.75 6.36
N ILE A 168 -2.48 -12.83 5.05
CA ILE A 168 -2.61 -14.07 4.27
C ILE A 168 -1.25 -14.76 4.19
N GLU A 169 -0.23 -14.02 3.77
CA GLU A 169 1.09 -14.55 3.46
C GLU A 169 2.15 -13.46 3.62
N GLU A 170 3.38 -13.88 3.91
CA GLU A 170 4.55 -13.02 3.88
C GLU A 170 5.77 -13.77 3.37
N GLY A 171 6.70 -13.00 2.82
CA GLY A 171 7.96 -13.50 2.31
C GLY A 171 8.99 -12.40 2.21
N GLY A 172 10.15 -12.75 1.68
CA GLY A 172 11.26 -11.84 1.53
C GLY A 172 12.52 -12.56 1.08
N GLN A 173 13.41 -11.85 0.41
CA GLN A 173 14.70 -12.40 0.04
C GLN A 173 15.54 -12.55 1.32
N ALA A 174 15.90 -13.80 1.67
CA ALA A 174 17.01 -14.02 2.59
C ALA A 174 18.23 -13.37 1.93
N MET A 175 18.86 -12.40 2.58
CA MET A 175 20.09 -11.79 2.08
C MET A 175 21.05 -12.90 1.64
N ASN A 176 21.50 -12.84 0.38
CA ASN A 176 22.38 -13.80 -0.27
C ASN A 176 23.33 -14.50 0.72
N GLU A 177 23.07 -15.79 0.95
CA GLU A 177 23.91 -16.72 1.71
C GLU A 177 25.18 -17.10 0.93
N GLN A 178 25.91 -16.12 0.38
CA GLN A 178 27.16 -16.41 -0.35
C GLN A 178 28.32 -16.90 0.55
N HIS A 179 28.06 -17.32 1.80
CA HIS A 179 29.08 -17.86 2.70
C HIS A 179 28.60 -18.94 3.70
N MET A 180 27.51 -19.69 3.45
CA MET A 180 27.22 -20.88 4.27
C MET A 180 26.68 -22.05 3.45
N GLU A 181 27.58 -22.90 2.98
CA GLU A 181 27.22 -24.27 2.59
C GLU A 181 26.66 -25.02 3.82
N GLY A 182 25.47 -25.59 3.67
CA GLY A 182 25.02 -26.70 4.52
C GLY A 182 24.06 -26.40 5.68
N LYS A 183 23.47 -25.21 5.81
CA LYS A 183 22.42 -24.97 6.82
C LYS A 183 21.11 -24.55 6.15
N LYS A 184 20.02 -25.28 6.41
CA LYS A 184 18.66 -24.91 6.03
C LYS A 184 18.43 -23.42 6.34
N ALA A 185 18.06 -22.64 5.33
CA ALA A 185 17.76 -21.22 5.46
C ALA A 185 16.82 -20.99 6.65
N LYS A 186 17.33 -20.43 7.74
CA LYS A 186 16.49 -20.05 8.88
C LYS A 186 15.65 -18.85 8.44
N LYS A 187 14.32 -18.99 8.44
CA LYS A 187 13.40 -17.85 8.25
C LYS A 187 13.84 -16.73 9.20
N ARG A 188 14.16 -15.56 8.64
CA ARG A 188 14.50 -14.36 9.43
C ARG A 188 13.30 -14.01 10.33
N PRO A 189 13.52 -13.54 11.56
CA PRO A 189 12.44 -12.98 12.38
C PRO A 189 11.79 -11.81 11.63
N ARG A 190 10.47 -11.66 11.74
CA ARG A 190 9.73 -10.54 11.15
C ARG A 190 10.34 -9.21 11.62
N SER A 191 10.49 -8.26 10.69
CA SER A 191 10.94 -6.92 11.06
C SER A 191 9.92 -6.24 12.00
N LYS A 192 10.41 -5.34 12.87
CA LYS A 192 9.54 -4.58 13.79
C LYS A 192 8.40 -3.87 13.06
N ASP A 193 8.68 -3.37 11.86
CA ASP A 193 7.72 -2.72 10.99
C ASP A 193 6.56 -3.65 10.59
N PHE A 194 6.82 -4.92 10.29
CA PHE A 194 5.77 -5.88 9.96
C PHE A 194 4.93 -6.28 11.16
N ILE A 195 5.55 -6.38 12.34
CA ILE A 195 4.84 -6.60 13.60
C ILE A 195 3.93 -5.39 13.89
N GLY A 196 4.44 -4.17 13.71
CA GLY A 196 3.69 -2.94 13.89
C GLY A 196 2.56 -2.73 12.87
N ALA A 197 2.76 -3.20 11.64
CA ALA A 197 1.79 -3.04 10.56
C ALA A 197 0.43 -3.66 10.89
N GLU A 198 0.37 -4.79 11.59
CA GLU A 198 -0.91 -5.41 11.98
C GLU A 198 -1.70 -4.55 12.96
N ALA A 199 -1.04 -3.94 13.94
CA ALA A 199 -1.67 -3.02 14.88
C ALA A 199 -2.19 -1.77 14.15
N ALA A 200 -1.38 -1.21 13.25
CA ALA A 200 -1.76 -0.07 12.43
C ALA A 200 -2.94 -0.38 11.49
N LEU A 201 -2.96 -1.57 10.87
CA LEU A 201 -4.07 -2.02 10.02
C LEU A 201 -5.38 -2.12 10.80
N ARG A 202 -5.35 -2.66 12.03
CA ARG A 202 -6.53 -2.71 12.90
C ARG A 202 -7.06 -1.32 13.22
N ARG A 203 -6.18 -0.39 13.62
CA ARG A 203 -6.59 1.02 13.88
C ARG A 203 -7.13 1.70 12.63
N ALA A 204 -6.47 1.50 11.49
CA ALA A 204 -6.91 2.04 10.21
C ALA A 204 -8.29 1.52 9.81
N ALA A 205 -8.58 0.24 10.06
CA ALA A 205 -9.87 -0.35 9.77
C ALA A 205 -11.00 0.24 10.64
N VAL A 206 -10.77 0.38 11.95
CA VAL A 206 -11.71 1.02 12.88
C VAL A 206 -11.98 2.47 12.47
N LYS A 207 -10.93 3.23 12.16
CA LYS A 207 -11.04 4.64 11.74
C LYS A 207 -11.79 4.80 10.42
N ALA A 208 -11.48 3.97 9.42
CA ALA A 208 -12.16 3.99 8.13
C ALA A 208 -13.64 3.63 8.27
N ARG A 209 -13.96 2.62 9.08
CA ARG A 209 -15.33 2.19 9.37
C ARG A 209 -16.14 3.27 10.07
N ARG A 210 -15.59 3.85 11.15
CA ARG A 210 -16.24 4.96 11.87
C ARG A 210 -16.57 6.11 10.93
N ARG A 211 -15.60 6.57 10.13
CA ARG A 211 -15.80 7.64 9.15
C ARG A 211 -16.91 7.29 8.15
N ALA A 212 -16.87 6.09 7.57
CA ALA A 212 -17.87 5.65 6.58
C ALA A 212 -19.29 5.62 7.17
N ILE A 213 -19.45 5.11 8.40
CA ILE A 213 -20.74 5.07 9.08
C ILE A 213 -21.25 6.49 9.40
N GLU A 214 -20.39 7.36 9.94
CA GLU A 214 -20.75 8.75 10.28
C GLU A 214 -21.18 9.58 9.06
N THR A 215 -20.62 9.29 7.88
CA THR A 215 -20.82 10.11 6.67
C THR A 215 -21.82 9.51 5.67
N THR A 216 -21.87 8.18 5.56
CA THR A 216 -22.68 7.47 4.55
C THR A 216 -23.64 6.45 5.15
N GLY A 217 -23.64 6.30 6.47
CA GLY A 217 -24.48 5.36 7.21
C GLY A 217 -24.05 3.89 7.11
N SER A 218 -23.08 3.55 6.26
CA SER A 218 -22.60 2.16 6.12
C SER A 218 -21.20 2.05 5.52
N VAL A 219 -20.58 0.88 5.68
CA VAL A 219 -19.32 0.51 5.02
C VAL A 219 -19.48 -0.78 4.21
N PRO A 220 -19.04 -0.81 2.94
CA PRO A 220 -19.07 -2.04 2.15
C PRO A 220 -17.95 -3.01 2.58
N THR A 221 -18.35 -4.17 3.09
CA THR A 221 -17.51 -5.32 3.48
C THR A 221 -17.82 -6.53 2.61
N TRP A 222 -16.96 -7.56 2.69
CA TRP A 222 -17.18 -8.83 2.02
C TRP A 222 -17.55 -9.91 3.04
N LYS A 223 -18.72 -10.53 2.88
CA LYS A 223 -19.20 -11.64 3.71
C LYS A 223 -19.92 -12.66 2.82
N ASP A 224 -19.64 -13.94 3.02
CA ASP A 224 -20.32 -15.06 2.36
C ASP A 224 -20.43 -14.91 0.82
N GLY A 225 -19.34 -14.46 0.19
CA GLY A 225 -19.25 -14.33 -1.27
C GLY A 225 -19.96 -13.12 -1.87
N LYS A 226 -20.48 -12.20 -1.06
CA LYS A 226 -21.19 -10.99 -1.51
C LYS A 226 -20.72 -9.74 -0.76
N ILE A 227 -21.04 -8.58 -1.33
CA ILE A 227 -20.85 -7.27 -0.69
C ILE A 227 -22.00 -7.06 0.31
N VAL A 228 -21.66 -6.73 1.54
CA VAL A 228 -22.61 -6.37 2.62
C VAL A 228 -22.30 -4.96 3.08
N TYR A 229 -23.34 -4.18 3.39
CA TYR A 229 -23.21 -2.83 3.91
C TYR A 229 -23.44 -2.87 5.42
N GLU A 230 -22.37 -2.69 6.19
CA GLU A 230 -22.43 -2.75 7.65
C GLU A 230 -22.61 -1.35 8.23
N THR A 231 -23.48 -1.23 9.24
CA THR A 231 -23.88 0.04 9.85
C THR A 231 -23.28 0.27 11.23
N GLU A 232 -22.52 -0.71 11.76
CA GLU A 232 -21.94 -0.69 13.10
C GLU A 232 -20.40 -0.77 13.06
N VAL A 233 -19.76 -0.18 14.08
CA VAL A 233 -18.30 -0.11 14.24
C VAL A 233 -17.73 -1.41 14.79
#